data_AF-A0A6J6X2Z4-F1
#
_entry.id   AF-A0A6J6X2Z4-F1
#
_cell.length_a   1.000
_cell.length_b   1.000
_cell.length_c   1.000
_cell.angle_alpha   90.00
_cell.angle_beta   90.00
_cell.angle_gamma   90.00
#
_symmetry.space_group_name_H-M   'P 1'
#
loop_
_entity.id
_entity.type
_entity.pdbx_description
1 polymer ?
#
loop_
_entity_poly.entity_id
_entity_poly.type
_entity_poly.pdbx_seq_one_letter_code
_entity_poly.pdbx_strand_id
1 'polypeptide(L)'
;MDHPLVEASLLVPDDLCIMERFEDEWRLSGAVVAFPSRWYLAEKIGRSLDQIHDVVPGYATQLASPVNAFFDRMTVDRSVWRLNWSLVDSPELFLPPSHRRPLDDVEEWFFRVERQTLRVLPQTGAIVFTIRTYVRSLEQLLEISADYGSALLLALDTAPQESLEYKGWVGVADRLRARLTTN
;
A
#
# COMPACT_ATOMS: atom_id res chain seq x y z
N MET A 1 2.41 13.48 28.88
CA MET A 1 1.48 13.61 27.74
C MET A 1 2.27 13.12 26.56
N ASP A 2 1.77 12.08 25.89
CA ASP A 2 2.47 11.52 24.74
C ASP A 2 2.40 12.49 23.56
N HIS A 3 3.18 12.21 22.52
CA HIS A 3 3.22 13.05 21.34
C HIS A 3 1.84 13.10 20.66
N PRO A 4 1.33 14.27 20.21
CA PRO A 4 -0.02 14.39 19.64
C PRO A 4 -0.31 13.44 18.47
N LEU A 5 0.70 13.10 17.66
CA LEU A 5 0.56 12.12 16.57
C LEU A 5 0.25 10.70 17.08
N VAL A 6 0.81 10.32 18.24
CA VAL A 6 0.54 9.03 18.88
C VAL A 6 -0.90 9.02 19.39
N GLU A 7 -1.31 10.08 20.09
CA GLU A 7 -2.70 10.24 20.56
C GLU A 7 -3.69 10.15 19.38
N ALA A 8 -3.41 10.84 18.27
CA ALA A 8 -4.23 10.78 17.07
C ALA A 8 -4.32 9.36 16.48
N SER A 9 -3.22 8.61 16.46
CA SER A 9 -3.21 7.22 15.95
C SER A 9 -4.02 6.25 16.79
N LEU A 10 -4.27 6.55 18.07
CA LEU A 10 -5.10 5.72 18.93
C LEU A 10 -6.60 5.96 18.70
N LEU A 11 -6.97 7.05 18.02
CA LEU A 11 -8.35 7.43 17.75
C LEU A 11 -8.86 6.96 16.39
N VAL A 12 -7.96 6.56 15.50
CA VAL A 12 -8.29 6.08 14.15
C VAL A 12 -7.62 4.75 13.89
N PRO A 13 -8.21 3.91 13.04
CA PRO A 13 -7.66 2.58 12.77
C PRO A 13 -6.75 2.59 11.52
N ASP A 14 -6.30 3.78 11.11
CA ASP A 14 -5.40 4.04 9.99
C ASP A 14 -3.97 4.22 10.52
N ASP A 15 -2.98 3.75 9.78
CA ASP A 15 -1.61 4.24 9.97
C ASP A 15 -1.55 5.71 9.55
N LEU A 16 -0.75 6.52 10.25
CA LEU A 16 -0.64 7.96 10.04
C LEU A 16 0.78 8.32 9.64
N CYS A 17 0.91 9.05 8.54
CA CYS A 17 2.16 9.62 8.05
C CYS A 17 1.99 11.12 7.83
N ILE A 18 3.00 11.89 8.19
CA ILE A 18 3.07 13.35 8.01
C ILE A 18 4.17 13.64 7.00
N MET A 19 3.78 14.25 5.90
CA MET A 19 4.68 14.68 4.84
C MET A 19 4.83 16.20 4.93
N GLU A 20 6.07 16.66 5.14
CA GLU A 20 6.41 18.07 5.19
C GLU A 20 7.41 18.42 4.11
N ARG A 21 7.38 19.67 3.66
CA ARG A 21 8.30 20.16 2.64
C ARG A 21 9.56 20.71 3.28
N PHE A 22 10.71 20.17 2.91
CA PHE A 22 12.04 20.57 3.39
C PHE A 22 13.00 20.66 2.22
N GLU A 23 13.64 21.82 2.03
CA GLU A 23 14.57 22.09 0.90
C GLU A 23 13.95 21.68 -0.45
N ASP A 24 12.71 22.12 -0.68
CA ASP A 24 11.89 21.82 -1.87
C ASP A 24 11.43 20.37 -2.05
N GLU A 25 11.82 19.43 -1.19
CA GLU A 25 11.40 18.02 -1.23
C GLU A 25 10.33 17.69 -0.20
N TRP A 26 9.36 16.84 -0.57
CA TRP A 26 8.42 16.25 0.40
C TRP A 26 9.09 15.11 1.17
N ARG A 27 9.13 15.20 2.50
CA ARG A 27 9.77 14.21 3.37
C ARG A 27 8.80 13.65 4.40
N LEU A 28 8.97 12.39 4.77
CA LEU A 28 8.25 11.77 5.88
C LEU A 28 8.83 12.29 7.20
N SER A 29 8.21 13.30 7.81
CA SER A 29 8.74 13.97 9.01
C SER A 29 8.21 13.38 10.32
N GLY A 30 7.05 12.72 10.28
CA GLY A 30 6.47 12.03 11.43
C GLY A 30 5.55 10.91 10.99
N ALA A 31 5.48 9.81 11.74
CA ALA A 31 4.53 8.74 11.45
C ALA A 31 4.26 7.85 12.66
N VAL A 32 3.11 7.19 12.63
CA VAL A 32 2.79 5.98 13.39
C VAL A 32 2.31 4.95 12.39
N VAL A 33 3.10 3.88 12.22
CA VAL A 33 2.82 2.81 11.25
C VAL A 33 2.82 1.48 11.98
N ALA A 34 1.63 1.02 12.35
CA ALA A 34 1.40 -0.25 13.03
C ALA A 34 1.19 -1.39 12.04
N PHE A 35 0.74 -1.12 10.81
CA PHE A 35 0.39 -2.14 9.83
C PHE A 35 1.24 -2.05 8.55
N PRO A 36 2.59 -2.05 8.63
CA PRO A 36 3.43 -2.02 7.43
C PRO A 36 3.27 -3.31 6.62
N SER A 37 3.58 -3.21 5.32
CA SER A 37 3.57 -4.33 4.37
C SER A 37 4.99 -4.61 3.87
N ARG A 38 5.78 -5.31 4.69
CA ARG A 38 7.16 -5.78 4.42
C ARG A 38 8.23 -4.69 4.35
N TRP A 39 8.11 -3.67 5.19
CA TRP A 39 9.11 -2.60 5.37
C TRP A 39 9.06 -2.09 6.81
N TYR A 40 10.11 -1.40 7.27
CA TYR A 40 10.12 -0.77 8.59
C TYR A 40 10.07 0.76 8.49
N LEU A 41 9.32 1.42 9.38
CA LEU A 41 9.27 2.88 9.46
C LEU A 41 10.66 3.50 9.67
N ALA A 42 11.51 2.87 10.48
CA ALA A 42 12.87 3.33 10.74
C ALA A 42 13.72 3.45 9.47
N GLU A 43 13.40 2.71 8.41
CA GLU A 43 14.11 2.77 7.13
C GLU A 43 13.62 3.94 6.25
N LYS A 44 12.47 4.52 6.56
CA LYS A 44 11.76 5.50 5.70
C LYS A 44 11.64 6.88 6.34
N ILE A 45 11.58 6.97 7.67
CA ILE A 45 11.47 8.25 8.39
C ILE A 45 12.62 9.20 8.02
N GLY A 46 12.30 10.46 7.75
CA GLY A 46 13.23 11.52 7.32
C GLY A 46 13.58 11.53 5.83
N ARG A 47 13.26 10.46 5.08
CA ARG A 47 13.56 10.36 3.65
C ARG A 47 12.57 11.16 2.80
N SER A 48 13.02 11.56 1.61
CA SER A 48 12.15 12.19 0.60
C SER A 48 11.16 11.18 0.02
N LEU A 49 10.10 11.71 -0.61
CA LEU A 49 9.07 10.91 -1.27
C LEU A 49 9.68 9.96 -2.30
N ASP A 50 10.70 10.41 -3.03
CA ASP A 50 11.39 9.58 -4.02
C ASP A 50 12.23 8.49 -3.34
N GLN A 51 13.04 8.86 -2.34
CA GLN A 51 13.87 7.92 -1.58
C GLN A 51 13.06 6.83 -0.86
N ILE A 52 11.83 7.13 -0.46
CA ILE A 52 10.92 6.15 0.13
C ILE A 52 10.53 5.08 -0.91
N HIS A 53 10.36 5.47 -2.16
CA HIS A 53 9.85 4.66 -3.26
C HIS A 53 10.92 4.11 -4.22
N ASP A 54 12.21 4.35 -3.99
CA ASP A 54 13.32 3.87 -4.84
C ASP A 54 13.27 2.37 -5.17
N VAL A 55 12.70 1.55 -4.28
CA VAL A 55 12.58 0.09 -4.45
C VAL A 55 11.41 -0.34 -5.34
N VAL A 56 10.54 0.60 -5.74
CA VAL A 56 9.37 0.32 -6.57
C VAL A 56 9.80 0.32 -8.04
N PRO A 57 9.59 -0.79 -8.78
CA PRO A 57 9.95 -0.88 -10.19
C PRO A 57 9.35 0.26 -11.01
N GLY A 58 10.17 0.89 -11.86
CA GLY A 58 9.76 2.00 -12.71
C GLY A 58 9.44 3.32 -12.00
N TYR A 59 9.56 3.41 -10.66
CA TYR A 59 9.17 4.63 -9.95
C TYR A 59 10.00 5.84 -10.37
N ALA A 60 11.34 5.73 -10.32
CA ALA A 60 12.23 6.84 -10.64
C ALA A 60 12.04 7.36 -12.07
N THR A 61 11.71 6.48 -13.02
CA THR A 61 11.61 6.83 -14.45
C THR A 61 10.21 7.23 -14.88
N GLN A 62 9.15 6.76 -14.21
CA GLN A 62 7.76 6.94 -14.67
C GLN A 62 6.86 7.65 -13.66
N LEU A 63 7.13 7.53 -12.36
CA LEU A 63 6.20 7.96 -11.30
C LEU A 63 6.72 9.12 -10.46
N ALA A 64 8.03 9.26 -10.26
CA ALA A 64 8.60 10.28 -9.39
C ALA A 64 8.11 11.69 -9.76
N SER A 65 8.28 12.10 -11.02
CA SER A 65 7.85 13.42 -11.50
C SER A 65 6.33 13.68 -11.33
N PRO A 66 5.41 12.84 -11.85
CA PRO A 66 3.98 13.08 -11.68
C PRO A 66 3.51 13.00 -10.22
N VAL A 67 4.15 12.18 -9.38
CA VAL A 67 3.83 12.07 -7.94
C VAL A 67 4.25 13.34 -7.20
N ASN A 68 5.48 13.84 -7.39
CA ASN A 68 5.90 15.10 -6.78
C ASN A 68 5.03 16.27 -7.25
N ALA A 69 4.78 16.36 -8.55
CA ALA A 69 3.91 17.41 -9.10
C ALA A 69 2.46 17.32 -8.58
N PHE A 70 1.99 16.12 -8.23
CA PHE A 70 0.70 15.94 -7.57
C PHE A 70 0.72 16.50 -6.15
N PHE A 71 1.73 16.14 -5.35
CA PHE A 71 1.91 16.66 -3.98
C PHE A 71 2.01 18.20 -3.97
N ASP A 72 2.76 18.79 -4.91
CA ASP A 72 2.93 20.24 -5.03
C ASP A 72 1.63 21.00 -5.35
N ARG A 73 0.67 20.34 -6.00
CA ARG A 73 -0.62 20.95 -6.38
C ARG A 73 -1.72 20.72 -5.35
N MET A 74 -1.46 19.98 -4.28
CA MET A 74 -2.48 19.72 -3.27
C MET A 74 -2.86 21.00 -2.52
N THR A 75 -4.15 21.13 -2.20
CA THR A 75 -4.71 22.30 -1.53
C THR A 75 -5.57 21.89 -0.34
N VAL A 76 -5.77 22.81 0.60
CA VAL A 76 -6.52 22.56 1.85
C VAL A 76 -8.00 22.21 1.60
N ASP A 77 -8.59 22.75 0.54
CA ASP A 77 -10.01 22.56 0.20
C ASP A 77 -10.33 21.18 -0.37
N ARG A 78 -9.32 20.40 -0.80
CA ARG A 78 -9.52 19.10 -1.43
C ARG A 78 -8.66 18.02 -0.81
N SER A 79 -9.33 16.98 -0.34
CA SER A 79 -8.69 15.71 0.01
C SER A 79 -8.80 14.73 -1.15
N VAL A 80 -7.82 13.86 -1.27
CA VAL A 80 -7.73 12.86 -2.33
C VAL A 80 -7.60 11.49 -1.69
N TRP A 81 -8.06 10.46 -2.40
CA TRP A 81 -7.90 9.09 -1.95
C TRP A 81 -7.62 8.17 -3.13
N ARG A 82 -6.95 7.06 -2.82
CA ARG A 82 -6.68 5.96 -3.76
C ARG A 82 -6.73 4.63 -3.04
N LEU A 83 -6.73 3.56 -3.82
CA LEU A 83 -6.48 2.22 -3.31
C LEU A 83 -5.09 1.78 -3.76
N ASN A 84 -4.36 1.15 -2.85
CA ASN A 84 -3.25 0.28 -3.16
C ASN A 84 -3.66 -1.14 -2.73
N TRP A 85 -3.18 -2.16 -3.43
CA TRP A 85 -3.50 -3.54 -3.08
C TRP A 85 -2.32 -4.49 -3.30
N SER A 86 -2.35 -5.59 -2.57
CA SER A 86 -1.37 -6.66 -2.63
C SER A 86 -2.04 -8.00 -2.31
N LEU A 87 -1.57 -9.09 -2.93
CA LEU A 87 -1.76 -10.43 -2.39
C LEU A 87 -0.66 -10.72 -1.38
N VAL A 88 -1.03 -11.23 -0.21
CA VAL A 88 -0.13 -11.57 0.90
C VAL A 88 -0.42 -12.97 1.42
N ASP A 89 0.54 -13.53 2.13
CA ASP A 89 0.59 -14.91 2.62
C ASP A 89 0.19 -15.04 4.11
N SER A 90 -0.44 -14.01 4.66
CA SER A 90 -0.83 -13.94 6.07
C SER A 90 -2.01 -12.98 6.27
N PRO A 91 -2.95 -13.29 7.19
CA PRO A 91 -4.04 -12.37 7.53
C PRO A 91 -3.58 -11.20 8.41
N GLU A 92 -2.37 -11.27 8.98
CA GLU A 92 -1.90 -10.31 9.97
C GLU A 92 -1.75 -8.89 9.40
N LEU A 93 -2.08 -7.89 10.23
CA LEU A 93 -1.97 -6.49 9.82
C LEU A 93 -0.51 -6.00 9.83
N PHE A 94 0.27 -6.43 10.82
CA PHE A 94 1.70 -6.16 10.92
C PHE A 94 2.50 -7.22 10.15
N LEU A 95 3.03 -6.83 8.99
CA LEU A 95 3.86 -7.71 8.16
C LEU A 95 5.27 -7.14 8.08
N PRO A 96 6.22 -7.59 8.92
CA PRO A 96 7.60 -7.12 8.86
C PRO A 96 8.30 -7.60 7.59
N PRO A 97 9.43 -6.98 7.18
CA PRO A 97 10.34 -7.52 6.18
C PRO A 97 10.63 -9.00 6.46
N SER A 98 10.17 -9.84 5.55
CA SER A 98 10.31 -11.28 5.62
C SER A 98 10.22 -11.84 4.21
N HIS A 99 10.80 -13.03 4.02
CA HIS A 99 10.57 -13.77 2.79
C HIS A 99 9.11 -14.21 2.76
N ARG A 100 8.46 -14.05 1.61
CA ARG A 100 7.14 -14.61 1.38
C ARG A 100 7.25 -16.13 1.47
N ARG A 101 6.31 -16.76 2.17
CA ARG A 101 6.17 -18.22 2.12
C ARG A 101 5.75 -18.60 0.70
N PRO A 102 6.34 -19.65 0.10
CA PRO A 102 5.78 -20.23 -1.10
C PRO A 102 4.42 -20.83 -0.72
N LEU A 103 3.35 -20.25 -1.23
CA LEU A 103 2.00 -20.77 -1.02
C LEU A 103 1.58 -21.53 -2.27
N ASP A 104 1.12 -22.76 -2.05
CA ASP A 104 0.75 -23.62 -3.16
C ASP A 104 -0.70 -23.46 -3.59
N ASP A 105 -1.58 -23.33 -2.61
CA ASP A 105 -3.03 -23.24 -2.78
C ASP A 105 -3.50 -21.79 -2.73
N VAL A 106 -4.52 -21.47 -3.53
CA VAL A 106 -5.03 -20.09 -3.67
C VAL A 106 -5.80 -19.64 -2.42
N GLU A 107 -6.33 -20.60 -1.66
CA GLU A 107 -7.05 -20.46 -0.40
C GLU A 107 -6.14 -19.93 0.73
N GLU A 108 -4.83 -20.16 0.65
CA GLU A 108 -3.86 -19.67 1.63
C GLU A 108 -3.52 -18.18 1.45
N TRP A 109 -3.93 -17.59 0.33
CA TRP A 109 -3.67 -16.19 0.02
C TRP A 109 -4.72 -15.27 0.63
N PHE A 110 -4.26 -14.06 0.97
CA PHE A 110 -5.10 -12.97 1.44
C PHE A 110 -4.99 -11.78 0.50
N PHE A 111 -6.13 -11.16 0.22
CA PHE A 111 -6.18 -9.89 -0.48
C PHE A 111 -6.09 -8.75 0.54
N ARG A 112 -5.02 -7.98 0.45
CA ARG A 112 -4.75 -6.81 1.29
C ARG A 112 -4.99 -5.53 0.50
N VAL A 113 -5.86 -4.67 1.02
CA VAL A 113 -6.16 -3.35 0.43
C VAL A 113 -5.81 -2.25 1.41
N GLU A 114 -5.15 -1.23 0.91
CA GLU A 114 -4.84 0.00 1.62
C GLU A 114 -5.67 1.12 1.00
N ARG A 115 -6.68 1.60 1.73
CA ARG A 115 -7.36 2.85 1.39
C ARG A 115 -6.50 3.99 1.90
N GLN A 116 -5.92 4.71 0.95
CA GLN A 116 -4.94 5.75 1.17
C GLN A 116 -5.62 7.11 1.02
N THR A 117 -5.50 7.99 2.00
CA THR A 117 -6.03 9.37 1.91
C THR A 117 -4.93 10.39 2.13
N LEU A 118 -4.94 11.47 1.36
CA LEU A 118 -3.99 12.58 1.52
C LEU A 118 -4.78 13.88 1.73
N ARG A 119 -4.38 14.65 2.75
CA ARG A 119 -5.03 15.93 3.10
C ARG A 119 -4.01 16.95 3.57
N VAL A 120 -4.06 18.16 3.00
CA VAL A 120 -3.25 19.29 3.45
C VAL A 120 -3.82 19.89 4.74
N LEU A 121 -2.96 20.14 5.73
CA LEU A 121 -3.32 20.82 6.97
C LEU A 121 -3.32 22.35 6.78
N PRO A 122 -4.38 23.06 7.20
CA PRO A 122 -4.54 24.48 6.92
C PRO A 122 -3.46 25.38 7.52
N GLN A 123 -2.94 25.04 8.70
CA GLN A 123 -2.00 25.90 9.42
C GLN A 123 -0.55 25.70 9.00
N THR A 124 -0.17 24.47 8.67
CA THR A 124 1.24 24.10 8.41
C THR A 124 1.53 23.84 6.93
N GLY A 125 0.52 23.55 6.12
CA GLY A 125 0.72 23.06 4.75
C GLY A 125 1.24 21.62 4.67
N ALA A 126 1.49 20.95 5.80
CA ALA A 126 1.87 19.54 5.82
C ALA A 126 0.74 18.66 5.27
N ILE A 127 1.10 17.54 4.65
CA ILE A 127 0.14 16.56 4.15
C ILE A 127 0.04 15.41 5.16
N VAL A 128 -1.16 15.18 5.67
CA VAL A 128 -1.50 13.95 6.40
C VAL A 128 -1.82 12.87 5.39
N PHE A 129 -1.06 11.80 5.44
CA PHE A 129 -1.26 10.58 4.67
C PHE A 129 -1.80 9.49 5.61
N THR A 130 -3.05 9.05 5.41
CA THR A 130 -3.63 7.94 6.18
C THR A 130 -3.65 6.67 5.34
N ILE A 131 -3.41 5.52 6.00
CA ILE A 131 -3.39 4.21 5.36
C ILE A 131 -4.30 3.28 6.15
N ARG A 132 -5.53 3.10 5.66
CA ARG A 132 -6.48 2.13 6.23
C ARG A 132 -6.30 0.78 5.59
N THR A 133 -5.85 -0.19 6.37
CA THR A 133 -5.60 -1.56 5.91
C THR A 133 -6.82 -2.45 6.11
N TYR A 134 -7.19 -3.19 5.06
CA TYR A 134 -8.18 -4.26 5.06
C TYR A 134 -7.52 -5.55 4.58
N VAL A 135 -7.84 -6.67 5.22
CA VAL A 135 -7.36 -7.99 4.82
C VAL A 135 -8.53 -8.97 4.82
N ARG A 136 -8.65 -9.76 3.74
CA ARG A 136 -9.64 -10.82 3.57
C ARG A 136 -8.97 -12.02 2.91
N SER A 137 -9.40 -13.23 3.26
CA SER A 137 -8.95 -14.42 2.53
C SER A 137 -9.42 -14.33 1.08
N LEU A 138 -8.62 -14.85 0.16
CA LEU A 138 -8.97 -14.89 -1.25
C LEU A 138 -10.16 -15.84 -1.48
N GLU A 139 -10.22 -16.96 -0.75
CA GLU A 139 -11.35 -17.89 -0.75
C GLU A 139 -12.69 -17.19 -0.48
N GLN A 140 -12.80 -16.44 0.62
CA GLN A 140 -14.01 -15.68 0.95
C GLN A 140 -14.40 -14.69 -0.16
N LEU A 141 -13.43 -14.07 -0.83
CA LEU A 141 -13.72 -13.11 -1.89
C LEU A 141 -14.26 -13.79 -3.15
N LEU A 142 -13.73 -14.98 -3.47
CA LEU A 142 -14.25 -15.81 -4.56
C LEU A 142 -15.68 -16.31 -4.27
N GLU A 143 -16.03 -16.57 -3.01
CA GLU A 143 -17.38 -16.94 -2.61
C GLU A 143 -18.36 -15.76 -2.64
N ILE A 144 -17.92 -14.57 -2.22
CA ILE A 144 -18.78 -13.37 -2.13
C ILE A 144 -19.09 -12.78 -3.51
N SER A 145 -18.19 -12.92 -4.48
CA SER A 145 -18.34 -12.29 -5.79
C SER A 145 -17.88 -13.22 -6.92
N ALA A 146 -18.86 -13.64 -7.74
CA ALA A 146 -18.63 -14.52 -8.88
C ALA A 146 -17.62 -13.95 -9.90
N ASP A 147 -17.56 -12.63 -10.05
CA ASP A 147 -16.68 -11.97 -11.01
C ASP A 147 -15.28 -11.69 -10.44
N TYR A 148 -15.08 -11.84 -9.13
CA TYR A 148 -13.83 -11.46 -8.47
C TYR A 148 -12.63 -12.23 -9.00
N GLY A 149 -12.77 -13.56 -9.17
CA GLY A 149 -11.71 -14.41 -9.70
C GLY A 149 -11.27 -13.99 -11.10
N SER A 150 -12.21 -13.74 -12.00
CA SER A 150 -11.94 -13.29 -13.37
C SER A 150 -11.29 -11.91 -13.40
N ALA A 151 -11.75 -10.98 -12.57
CA ALA A 151 -11.16 -9.64 -12.47
C ALA A 151 -9.72 -9.68 -11.91
N LEU A 152 -9.47 -10.52 -10.89
CA LEU A 152 -8.14 -10.71 -10.33
C LEU A 152 -7.20 -11.38 -11.33
N LEU A 153 -7.67 -12.39 -12.07
CA LEU A 153 -6.90 -13.00 -13.16
C LEU A 153 -6.48 -11.97 -14.20
N LEU A 154 -7.41 -11.14 -14.68
CA LEU A 154 -7.10 -10.09 -15.65
C LEU A 154 -6.03 -9.13 -15.10
N ALA A 155 -6.13 -8.75 -13.82
CA ALA A 155 -5.15 -7.88 -13.19
C ALA A 155 -3.76 -8.51 -13.07
N LEU A 156 -3.69 -9.83 -12.80
CA LEU A 156 -2.44 -10.57 -12.71
C LEU A 156 -1.82 -10.82 -14.10
N ASP A 157 -2.62 -11.19 -15.10
CA ASP A 157 -2.17 -11.46 -16.46
C ASP A 157 -1.67 -10.20 -17.19
N THR A 158 -2.18 -9.03 -16.82
CA THR A 158 -1.78 -7.75 -17.44
C THR A 158 -0.72 -7.00 -16.64
N ALA A 159 -0.33 -7.51 -15.46
CA ALA A 159 0.72 -6.90 -14.66
C ALA A 159 2.09 -7.07 -15.33
N PRO A 160 2.94 -6.01 -15.36
CA PRO A 160 4.32 -6.15 -15.82
C PRO A 160 5.09 -7.19 -15.00
N GLN A 161 5.98 -7.95 -15.66
CA GLN A 161 6.78 -9.01 -15.02
C GLN A 161 7.53 -8.52 -13.77
N GLU A 162 8.18 -7.36 -13.85
CA GLU A 162 8.90 -6.76 -12.71
C GLU A 162 7.97 -6.47 -11.52
N SER A 163 6.70 -6.13 -11.79
CA SER A 163 5.69 -5.93 -10.73
C SER A 163 5.26 -7.25 -10.11
N LEU A 164 5.12 -8.31 -10.92
CA LEU A 164 4.85 -9.66 -10.41
C LEU A 164 5.99 -10.14 -9.50
N GLU A 165 7.24 -9.92 -9.89
CA GLU A 165 8.42 -10.29 -9.10
C GLU A 165 8.51 -9.49 -7.81
N TYR A 166 8.42 -8.15 -7.91
CA TYR A 166 8.45 -7.25 -6.75
C TYR A 166 7.32 -7.56 -5.75
N LYS A 167 6.11 -7.81 -6.25
CA LYS A 167 4.96 -8.17 -5.41
C LYS A 167 4.91 -9.65 -5.09
N GLY A 168 5.86 -10.48 -5.51
CA GLY A 168 5.88 -11.92 -5.23
C GLY A 168 4.61 -12.65 -5.68
N TRP A 169 4.13 -12.32 -6.88
CA TRP A 169 2.93 -12.86 -7.52
C TRP A 169 3.23 -13.85 -8.65
N VAL A 170 4.50 -14.18 -8.87
CA VAL A 170 4.91 -15.13 -9.92
C VAL A 170 4.20 -16.47 -9.71
N GLY A 171 3.49 -16.93 -10.76
CA GLY A 171 2.72 -18.18 -10.75
C GLY A 171 1.36 -18.12 -10.07
N VAL A 172 0.95 -16.99 -9.48
CA VAL A 172 -0.36 -16.87 -8.81
C VAL A 172 -1.52 -16.93 -9.81
N ALA A 173 -1.37 -16.32 -10.99
CA ALA A 173 -2.39 -16.35 -12.04
C ALA A 173 -2.73 -17.78 -12.48
N ASP A 174 -1.72 -18.64 -12.65
CA ASP A 174 -1.92 -20.02 -13.08
C ASP A 174 -2.66 -20.85 -12.04
N ARG A 175 -2.32 -20.69 -10.76
CA ARG A 175 -3.00 -21.35 -9.63
C ARG A 175 -4.46 -20.92 -9.54
N LEU A 176 -4.71 -19.61 -9.61
CA LEU A 176 -6.07 -19.08 -9.60
C LEU A 176 -6.88 -19.59 -10.81
N ARG A 177 -6.27 -19.66 -12.00
CA ARG A 177 -6.92 -20.18 -13.21
C ARG A 177 -7.31 -21.66 -13.05
N ALA A 178 -6.40 -22.49 -12.54
CA ALA A 178 -6.68 -23.90 -12.27
C ALA A 178 -7.83 -24.09 -11.27
N ARG A 179 -7.87 -23.24 -10.23
CA ARG A 179 -8.95 -23.26 -9.23
C ARG A 179 -10.31 -22.92 -9.83
N LEU A 180 -10.38 -21.91 -10.70
CA LEU A 180 -11.63 -21.45 -11.31
C LEU A 180 -12.18 -22.42 -12.36
N THR A 181 -11.35 -23.29 -12.94
CA THR A 181 -11.80 -24.33 -13.89
C THR A 181 -12.25 -25.64 -13.23
N THR A 182 -11.92 -25.84 -11.95
CA THR A 182 -12.19 -27.10 -11.21
C THR A 182 -13.50 -27.04 -10.41
N ASN A 183 -14.08 -25.86 -10.23
CA ASN A 183 -15.39 -25.62 -9.63
C ASN A 183 -16.46 -25.35 -10.70
#